data_AF-A0A2E2XFN4-F1
#
_entry.id   AF-A0A2E2XFN4-F1
#
_cell.length_a   1.000
_cell.length_b   1.000
_cell.length_c   1.000
_cell.angle_alpha   90.00
_cell.angle_beta   90.00
_cell.angle_gamma   90.00
#
_symmetry.space_group_name_H-M   'P 1'
#
loop_
_entity.id
_entity.type
_entity.pdbx_description
1 polymer ?
#
loop_
_entity_poly.entity_id
_entity_poly.type
_entity_poly.pdbx_seq_one_letter_code
_entity_poly.pdbx_strand_id
1 'polypeptide(L)'
;MMISGDAFMCGWKNGIYIVLALMLFVFSVYTSVTLAEPLSDRQTRLMLNNCVQCHTKPILGAPLIGDQKAWQKVFKKGEELVLKNVVQGIGSMPPLGYCSTCDEADFRALIKTMSGLPAADQ
;
A
#
# COMPACT_ATOMS: atom_id res chain seq x y z
N MET A 1 24.00 -18.80 61.72
CA MET A 1 23.10 -17.80 61.12
C MET A 1 22.98 -18.13 59.65
N MET A 2 21.97 -18.94 59.27
CA MET A 2 21.72 -19.35 57.88
C MET A 2 20.70 -18.37 57.29
N ILE A 3 21.09 -17.58 56.29
CA ILE A 3 20.16 -16.74 55.51
C ILE A 3 19.80 -17.53 54.24
N SER A 4 18.51 -17.84 54.12
CA SER A 4 17.83 -18.55 53.03
C SER A 4 17.96 -17.82 51.68
N GLY A 5 18.42 -18.53 50.64
CA GLY A 5 18.67 -18.03 49.28
C GLY A 5 17.45 -18.07 48.34
N ASP A 6 16.24 -18.16 48.87
CA ASP A 6 15.06 -18.58 48.09
C ASP A 6 14.29 -17.41 47.45
N ALA A 7 14.55 -16.18 47.91
CA ALA A 7 13.85 -14.99 47.41
C ALA A 7 14.43 -14.42 46.10
N PHE A 8 15.71 -14.65 45.81
CA PHE A 8 16.38 -14.08 44.62
C PHE A 8 15.94 -14.78 43.32
N MET A 9 15.51 -16.05 43.40
CA MET A 9 15.19 -16.87 42.22
C MET A 9 13.77 -16.68 41.66
N CYS A 10 12.86 -16.04 42.41
CA CYS A 10 11.44 -15.88 42.00
C CYS A 10 11.22 -14.64 41.11
N GLY A 11 11.96 -13.55 41.36
CA GLY A 11 11.85 -12.30 40.59
C GLY A 11 12.38 -12.40 39.15
N TRP A 12 13.41 -13.23 38.92
CA TRP A 12 14.03 -13.39 37.60
C TRP A 12 13.16 -14.20 36.63
N LYS A 13 12.49 -15.26 37.11
CA LYS A 13 11.60 -16.10 36.28
C LYS A 13 10.40 -15.31 35.76
N ASN A 14 9.76 -14.50 36.61
CA ASN A 14 8.63 -13.66 36.21
C ASN A 14 9.05 -12.55 35.22
N GLY A 15 10.25 -11.99 35.38
CA GLY A 15 10.82 -11.05 34.40
C GLY A 15 11.09 -11.70 33.04
N ILE A 16 11.62 -12.93 33.02
CA ILE A 16 11.85 -13.69 31.78
C ILE A 16 10.54 -13.99 31.04
N TYR A 17 9.48 -14.39 31.74
CA TYR A 17 8.19 -14.67 31.10
C TYR A 17 7.54 -13.42 30.52
N ILE A 18 7.66 -12.26 31.19
CA ILE A 18 7.16 -10.99 30.67
C ILE A 18 7.97 -10.57 29.43
N VAL A 19 9.30 -10.70 29.47
CA VAL A 19 10.16 -10.38 28.31
C VAL A 19 9.90 -11.32 27.14
N LEU A 20 9.73 -12.63 27.39
CA LEU A 20 9.39 -13.60 26.34
C LEU A 20 7.99 -13.37 25.77
N ALA A 21 6.99 -13.07 26.60
CA ALA A 21 5.64 -12.74 26.15
C ALA A 21 5.63 -11.45 25.32
N LEU A 22 6.41 -10.44 25.71
CA LEU A 22 6.58 -9.21 24.92
C LEU A 22 7.31 -9.49 23.60
N MET A 23 8.35 -10.32 23.59
CA MET A 23 9.06 -10.71 22.35
C MET A 23 8.16 -11.51 21.41
N LEU A 24 7.31 -12.40 21.92
CA LEU A 24 6.33 -13.14 21.11
C LEU A 24 5.21 -12.25 20.58
N PHE A 25 4.74 -11.28 21.37
CA PHE A 25 3.76 -10.30 20.94
C PHE A 25 4.33 -9.36 19.87
N VAL A 26 5.55 -8.88 20.07
CA VAL A 26 6.36 -8.15 19.10
C VAL A 26 6.47 -8.97 17.82
N PHE A 27 6.98 -10.20 17.86
CA PHE A 27 7.14 -11.08 16.69
C PHE A 27 5.83 -11.33 15.94
N SER A 28 4.71 -11.52 16.67
CA SER A 28 3.38 -11.67 16.07
C SER A 28 2.92 -10.41 15.32
N VAL A 29 3.26 -9.21 15.79
CA VAL A 29 2.92 -7.95 15.11
C VAL A 29 3.80 -7.73 13.86
N TYR A 30 5.08 -8.10 13.89
CA TYR A 30 6.00 -7.88 12.76
C TYR A 30 5.64 -8.67 11.49
N THR A 31 5.06 -9.86 11.62
CA THR A 31 4.71 -10.69 10.44
C THR A 31 3.57 -10.11 9.60
N SER A 32 2.81 -9.13 10.12
CA SER A 32 1.60 -8.61 9.47
C SER A 32 1.84 -7.43 8.52
N VAL A 33 3.05 -6.85 8.49
CA VAL A 33 3.27 -5.50 7.91
C VAL A 33 3.69 -5.51 6.43
N THR A 34 4.02 -6.65 5.82
CA THR A 34 4.69 -6.63 4.50
C THR A 34 3.98 -7.46 3.42
N LEU A 35 3.04 -6.85 2.67
CA LEU A 35 2.54 -7.40 1.38
C LEU A 35 2.19 -6.34 0.31
N ALA A 36 2.49 -5.06 0.51
CA ALA A 36 2.42 -4.10 -0.59
C ALA A 36 3.75 -4.16 -1.37
N GLU A 37 3.78 -4.91 -2.48
CA GLU A 37 4.94 -4.86 -3.36
C GLU A 37 5.09 -3.44 -3.92
N PRO A 38 6.28 -2.81 -3.80
CA PRO A 38 6.53 -1.52 -4.40
C PRO A 38 6.54 -1.65 -5.93
N LEU A 39 6.26 -0.55 -6.64
CA LEU A 39 6.45 -0.52 -8.08
C LEU A 39 7.90 -0.88 -8.44
N SER A 40 8.07 -1.64 -9.53
CA SER A 40 9.39 -1.82 -10.13
C SER A 40 9.97 -0.48 -10.60
N ASP A 41 11.29 -0.43 -10.81
CA ASP A 41 11.94 0.75 -11.39
C ASP A 41 11.36 1.13 -12.76
N ARG A 42 10.96 0.13 -13.56
CA ARG A 42 10.27 0.36 -14.84
C ARG A 42 8.93 1.06 -14.61
N GLN A 43 8.07 0.49 -13.77
CA GLN A 43 6.74 1.04 -13.50
C GLN A 43 6.83 2.44 -12.86
N THR A 44 7.80 2.66 -11.98
CA THR A 44 8.07 3.99 -11.41
C THR A 44 8.32 5.03 -12.50
N ARG A 45 9.14 4.70 -13.51
CA ARG A 45 9.36 5.60 -14.66
C ARG A 45 8.10 5.80 -15.50
N LEU A 46 7.31 4.75 -15.73
CA LEU A 46 6.04 4.84 -16.46
C LEU A 46 5.06 5.77 -15.74
N MET A 47 4.97 5.68 -14.40
CA MET A 47 4.13 6.55 -13.57
C MET A 47 4.51 8.03 -13.70
N LEU A 48 5.81 8.32 -13.52
CA LEU A 48 6.35 9.68 -13.55
C LEU A 48 6.14 10.33 -14.92
N ASN A 49 6.40 9.58 -15.99
CA ASN A 49 6.35 10.12 -17.35
C ASN A 49 4.92 10.28 -17.88
N ASN A 50 3.96 9.47 -17.44
CA ASN A 50 2.64 9.43 -18.07
C ASN A 50 1.51 9.91 -17.14
N CYS A 51 1.51 9.47 -15.89
CA CYS A 51 0.36 9.65 -15.00
C CYS A 51 0.46 10.93 -14.15
N VAL A 52 1.66 11.20 -13.63
CA VAL A 52 1.91 12.28 -12.66
C VAL A 52 1.59 13.66 -13.21
N GLN A 53 1.76 13.88 -14.52
CA GLN A 53 1.53 15.17 -15.17
C GLN A 53 0.10 15.70 -14.97
N CYS A 54 -0.88 14.78 -14.87
CA CYS A 54 -2.29 15.10 -14.71
C CYS A 54 -2.81 14.82 -13.30
N HIS A 55 -2.38 13.73 -12.68
CA HIS A 55 -2.92 13.27 -11.38
C HIS A 55 -2.27 13.91 -10.15
N THR A 56 -1.53 15.01 -10.33
CA THR A 56 -0.99 15.82 -9.24
C THR A 56 -1.54 17.25 -9.21
N LYS A 57 -2.33 17.63 -10.22
CA LYS A 57 -2.81 19.01 -10.40
C LYS A 57 -4.33 19.07 -10.22
N PRO A 58 -4.84 19.63 -9.11
CA PRO A 58 -6.28 19.66 -8.83
C PRO A 58 -7.11 20.34 -9.94
N ILE A 59 -6.52 21.34 -10.61
CA ILE A 59 -7.18 22.12 -11.67
C ILE A 59 -7.57 21.28 -12.90
N LEU A 60 -6.96 20.11 -13.09
CA LEU A 60 -7.25 19.23 -14.22
C LEU A 60 -8.42 18.27 -13.97
N GLY A 61 -8.95 18.21 -12.74
CA GLY A 61 -10.11 17.38 -12.40
C GLY A 61 -9.85 15.87 -12.38
N ALA A 62 -8.61 15.43 -12.62
CA ALA A 62 -8.20 14.03 -12.45
C ALA A 62 -8.15 13.66 -10.96
N PRO A 63 -8.47 12.40 -10.58
CA PRO A 63 -8.35 11.95 -9.19
C PRO A 63 -6.88 12.05 -8.75
N LEU A 64 -6.62 12.79 -7.68
CA LEU A 64 -5.26 13.04 -7.23
C LEU A 64 -4.61 11.76 -6.67
N ILE A 65 -3.32 11.59 -6.91
CA ILE A 65 -2.55 10.49 -6.33
C ILE A 65 -2.68 10.52 -4.80
N GLY A 66 -3.07 9.40 -4.22
CA GLY A 66 -3.25 9.23 -2.77
C GLY A 66 -4.54 9.80 -2.20
N ASP A 67 -5.39 10.46 -2.99
CA ASP A 67 -6.73 10.88 -2.53
C ASP A 67 -7.68 9.67 -2.50
N GLN A 68 -7.56 8.88 -1.42
CA GLN A 68 -8.36 7.68 -1.21
C GLN A 68 -9.86 7.93 -1.32
N LYS A 69 -10.37 9.12 -0.95
CA LYS A 69 -11.81 9.43 -1.05
C LYS A 69 -12.25 9.63 -2.49
N ALA A 70 -11.42 10.26 -3.32
CA ALA A 70 -11.68 10.35 -4.75
C ALA A 70 -11.60 8.96 -5.41
N TRP A 71 -10.57 8.19 -5.08
CA TRP A 71 -10.36 6.86 -5.65
C TRP A 71 -11.42 5.84 -5.22
N GLN A 72 -11.91 5.86 -3.98
CA GLN A 72 -13.06 5.05 -3.57
C GLN A 72 -14.28 5.28 -4.48
N LYS A 73 -14.53 6.53 -4.91
CA LYS A 73 -15.63 6.83 -5.83
C LYS A 73 -15.37 6.28 -7.24
N VAL A 74 -14.12 6.34 -7.70
CA VAL A 74 -13.68 5.77 -8.99
C VAL A 74 -13.88 4.25 -8.98
N PHE A 75 -13.47 3.58 -7.90
CA PHE A 75 -13.53 2.14 -7.71
C PHE A 75 -14.93 1.60 -7.37
N LYS A 76 -15.94 2.44 -7.12
CA LYS A 76 -17.33 1.97 -6.87
C LYS A 76 -17.89 1.03 -7.94
N LYS A 77 -17.37 1.10 -9.15
CA LYS A 77 -17.79 0.27 -10.29
C LYS A 77 -16.87 -0.94 -10.53
N GLY A 78 -15.87 -1.16 -9.68
CA GLY A 78 -14.89 -2.25 -9.75
C GLY A 78 -13.65 -1.93 -10.58
N GLU A 79 -12.55 -2.62 -10.28
CA GLU A 79 -11.22 -2.46 -10.91
C GLU A 79 -11.27 -2.59 -12.44
N GLU A 80 -12.02 -3.56 -12.96
CA GLU A 80 -12.08 -3.83 -14.41
C GLU A 80 -12.60 -2.62 -15.22
N LEU A 81 -13.56 -1.87 -14.67
CA LEU A 81 -14.03 -0.67 -15.35
C LEU A 81 -13.00 0.46 -15.27
N VAL A 82 -12.27 0.56 -14.16
CA VAL A 82 -11.18 1.54 -14.01
C VAL A 82 -10.09 1.26 -15.04
N LEU A 83 -9.65 0.00 -15.14
CA LEU A 83 -8.68 -0.43 -16.15
C LEU A 83 -9.17 -0.13 -17.57
N LYS A 84 -10.43 -0.48 -17.88
CA LYS A 84 -11.05 -0.19 -19.19
C LYS A 84 -11.01 1.30 -19.51
N ASN A 85 -11.34 2.17 -18.55
CA ASN A 85 -11.30 3.62 -18.74
C ASN A 85 -9.87 4.13 -18.98
N VAL A 86 -8.86 3.55 -18.32
CA VAL A 86 -7.45 3.90 -18.57
C VAL A 86 -7.05 3.50 -19.99
N VAL A 87 -7.41 2.29 -20.41
CA VAL A 87 -7.05 1.77 -21.74
C VAL A 87 -7.75 2.55 -22.85
N GLN A 88 -9.05 2.81 -22.70
CA GLN A 88 -9.86 3.46 -23.74
C GLN A 88 -9.80 4.99 -23.69
N GLY A 89 -9.38 5.57 -22.57
CA GLY A 89 -9.52 7.00 -22.30
C GLY A 89 -10.93 7.36 -21.81
N ILE A 90 -11.03 8.45 -21.07
CA ILE A 90 -12.31 8.98 -20.56
C ILE A 90 -12.22 10.49 -20.34
N GLY A 91 -13.16 11.25 -20.92
CA GLY A 91 -13.16 12.71 -20.82
C GLY A 91 -11.84 13.30 -21.33
N SER A 92 -11.12 14.02 -20.45
CA SER A 92 -9.81 14.61 -20.75
C SER A 92 -8.63 13.64 -20.59
N MET A 93 -8.88 12.43 -20.08
CA MET A 93 -7.84 11.41 -19.97
C MET A 93 -7.66 10.72 -21.34
N PRO A 94 -6.48 10.81 -21.97
CA PRO A 94 -6.23 10.20 -23.27
C PRO A 94 -6.21 8.66 -23.15
N PRO A 95 -6.46 7.93 -24.26
CA PRO A 95 -6.28 6.48 -24.30
C PRO A 95 -4.89 6.07 -23.81
N LEU A 96 -4.82 5.00 -23.03
CA LEU A 96 -3.61 4.49 -22.37
C LEU A 96 -2.92 5.47 -21.41
N GLY A 97 -3.54 6.63 -21.09
CA GLY A 97 -2.91 7.68 -20.29
C GLY A 97 -1.58 8.17 -20.88
N TYR A 98 -1.44 8.17 -22.22
CA TYR A 98 -0.19 8.38 -22.98
C TYR A 98 0.88 7.29 -22.86
N CYS A 99 0.65 6.21 -22.11
CA CYS A 99 1.61 5.12 -21.96
C CYS A 99 1.43 4.04 -23.04
N SER A 100 1.98 4.26 -24.23
CA SER A 100 1.92 3.29 -25.34
C SER A 100 2.74 2.02 -25.12
N THR A 101 3.64 2.02 -24.14
CA THR A 101 4.51 0.89 -23.79
C THR A 101 4.07 0.16 -22.52
N CYS A 102 2.98 0.60 -21.89
CA CYS A 102 2.39 -0.08 -20.74
C CYS A 102 1.62 -1.32 -21.20
N ASP A 103 1.79 -2.41 -20.47
CA ASP A 103 0.89 -3.55 -20.52
C ASP A 103 -0.18 -3.47 -19.43
N GLU A 104 -1.08 -4.44 -19.37
CA GLU A 104 -2.14 -4.48 -18.36
C GLU A 104 -1.59 -4.55 -16.93
N ALA A 105 -0.50 -5.29 -16.70
CA ALA A 105 0.10 -5.43 -15.38
C ALA A 105 0.72 -4.09 -14.92
N ASP A 106 1.33 -3.34 -15.84
CA ASP A 106 1.76 -1.97 -15.59
C ASP A 106 0.55 -1.11 -15.17
N PHE A 107 -0.55 -1.10 -15.93
CA PHE A 107 -1.72 -0.27 -15.59
C PHE A 107 -2.31 -0.62 -14.23
N ARG A 108 -2.51 -1.91 -13.92
CA ARG A 108 -3.05 -2.32 -12.62
C ARG A 108 -2.14 -1.86 -11.47
N ALA A 109 -0.83 -2.05 -11.59
CA ALA A 109 0.13 -1.60 -10.59
C ALA A 109 0.10 -0.06 -10.42
N LEU A 110 0.08 0.69 -11.53
CA LEU A 110 0.02 2.14 -11.51
C LEU A 110 -1.28 2.67 -10.89
N ILE A 111 -2.43 2.13 -11.29
CA ILE A 111 -3.74 2.49 -10.73
C ILE A 111 -3.76 2.22 -9.22
N LYS A 112 -3.28 1.05 -8.79
CA LYS A 112 -3.14 0.68 -7.38
C LYS A 112 -2.31 1.69 -6.60
N THR A 113 -1.10 2.00 -7.09
CA THR A 113 -0.21 2.97 -6.45
C THR A 113 -0.82 4.37 -6.41
N MET A 114 -1.47 4.81 -7.49
CA MET A 114 -2.14 6.10 -7.55
C MET A 114 -3.32 6.18 -6.58
N SER A 115 -4.06 5.09 -6.41
CA SER A 115 -5.24 5.04 -5.55
C SER A 115 -4.91 5.23 -4.07
N GLY A 116 -3.77 4.70 -3.64
CA GLY A 116 -3.39 4.62 -2.23
C GLY A 116 -4.36 3.80 -1.37
N LEU A 117 -5.31 3.08 -1.96
CA LEU A 117 -6.27 2.25 -1.24
C LEU A 117 -5.59 0.99 -0.68
N PRO A 118 -6.10 0.39 0.41
CA PRO A 118 -5.66 -0.95 0.81
C PRO A 118 -6.15 -2.00 -0.20
N ALA A 119 -5.50 -3.17 -0.24
CA ALA A 119 -5.82 -4.22 -1.22
C ALA A 119 -7.27 -4.74 -1.14
N ALA A 120 -7.96 -4.55 -0.02
CA ALA A 120 -9.36 -4.95 0.16
C ALA A 120 -10.36 -3.99 -0.51
N ASP A 121 -9.91 -2.78 -0.87
CA ASP A 121 -10.73 -1.70 -1.44
C ASP A 121 -10.43 -1.45 -2.93
N GLN A 122 -9.56 -2.27 -3.52
CA GLN A 122 -9.16 -2.28 -4.92
C GLN A 122 -9.98 -3.33 -5.67
#